data_AF-A0A938PH63-F1
#
_entry.id   AF-A0A938PH63-F1
#
_cell.length_a   1.000
_cell.length_b   1.000
_cell.length_c   1.000
_cell.angle_alpha   90.00
_cell.angle_beta   90.00
_cell.angle_gamma   90.00
#
_symmetry.space_group_name_H-M   'P 1'
#
loop_
_entity.id
_entity.type
_entity.pdbx_description
1 polymer ?
#
loop_
_entity_poly.entity_id
_entity_poly.type
_entity_poly.pdbx_seq_one_letter_code
_entity_poly.pdbx_strand_id
1 'polypeptide(L)'
;MEKSIWLKNIERDIISLGSIVFYFLVIGRALIAPYVLFVSQLIVAAIFLVIIFIKFKDWETYIARAFVLLVCTGIFYNSLAYTIFTIVIFLLILISSKHLGSSTKSIIAGILIGIISLVPAFIASHLIRGSFGFTE
;
A
#
# COMPACT_ATOMS: atom_id res chain seq x y z
N MET A 1 10.99 -29.77 13.45
CA MET A 1 10.18 -28.93 12.54
C MET A 1 11.14 -28.21 11.62
N GLU A 2 11.09 -28.46 10.31
CA GLU A 2 12.10 -27.97 9.36
C GLU A 2 12.12 -26.44 9.32
N LYS A 3 13.29 -25.84 9.62
CA LYS A 3 13.51 -24.38 9.68
C LYS A 3 13.06 -23.65 8.39
N SER A 4 13.11 -24.32 7.25
CA SER A 4 12.68 -23.84 5.94
C SER A 4 11.16 -23.57 5.87
N ILE A 5 10.35 -24.44 6.48
CA ILE A 5 8.89 -24.31 6.48
C ILE A 5 8.48 -23.11 7.33
N TRP A 6 9.13 -22.93 8.48
CA TRP A 6 8.84 -21.82 9.39
C TRP A 6 9.16 -20.46 8.75
N LEU A 7 10.33 -20.34 8.10
CA LEU A 7 10.71 -19.12 7.39
C LEU A 7 9.72 -18.77 6.27
N LYS A 8 9.32 -19.78 5.49
CA LYS A 8 8.33 -19.60 4.40
C LYS A 8 6.97 -19.12 4.92
N ASN A 9 6.55 -19.55 6.10
CA ASN A 9 5.29 -19.09 6.70
C ASN A 9 5.39 -17.63 7.15
N ILE A 10 6.51 -17.23 7.76
CA ILE A 10 6.75 -15.83 8.12
C ILE A 10 6.76 -14.93 6.88
N GLU A 11 7.41 -15.36 5.80
CA GLU A 11 7.42 -14.59 4.55
C GLU A 11 6.01 -14.39 3.99
N ARG A 12 5.14 -15.41 4.10
CA ARG A 12 3.73 -15.30 3.72
C ARG A 12 2.96 -14.33 4.61
N ASP A 13 3.18 -14.40 5.91
CA ASP A 13 2.53 -13.50 6.88
C ASP A 13 2.98 -12.05 6.65
N ILE A 14 4.26 -11.82 6.37
CA ILE A 14 4.78 -10.50 6.01
C ILE A 14 4.13 -9.99 4.72
N ILE A 15 4.07 -10.79 3.66
CA ILE A 15 3.41 -10.38 2.39
C ILE A 15 1.93 -10.06 2.61
N SER A 16 1.27 -10.72 3.56
CA SER A 16 -0.14 -10.47 3.87
C SER A 16 -0.43 -9.03 4.33
N LEU A 17 0.59 -8.29 4.79
CA LEU A 17 0.49 -6.86 5.08
C LEU A 17 0.28 -6.01 3.81
N GLY A 18 0.61 -6.55 2.62
CA GLY A 18 0.23 -5.98 1.32
C GLY A 18 -1.10 -6.53 0.78
N SER A 19 -1.84 -7.34 1.54
CA SER A 19 -3.07 -7.96 1.06
C SER A 19 -4.20 -6.95 0.89
N ILE A 20 -5.20 -7.32 0.09
CA ILE A 20 -6.42 -6.53 -0.04
C ILE A 20 -7.19 -6.44 1.29
N VAL A 21 -7.15 -7.50 2.10
CA VAL A 21 -7.78 -7.55 3.42
C VAL A 21 -7.13 -6.51 4.34
N PHE A 22 -5.80 -6.51 4.43
CA PHE A 22 -5.08 -5.52 5.24
C PHE A 22 -5.32 -4.09 4.77
N TYR A 23 -5.36 -3.87 3.44
CA TYR A 23 -5.67 -2.57 2.88
C TYR A 23 -7.05 -2.04 3.32
N PHE A 24 -8.08 -2.90 3.29
CA PHE A 24 -9.41 -2.53 3.79
C PHE A 24 -9.47 -2.36 5.30
N LEU A 25 -8.67 -3.10 6.07
CA LEU A 25 -8.54 -2.86 7.52
C LEU A 25 -8.00 -1.45 7.81
N VAL A 26 -7.02 -0.97 7.04
CA VAL A 26 -6.49 0.39 7.19
C VAL A 26 -7.56 1.44 6.88
N ILE A 27 -8.33 1.26 5.80
CA ILE A 27 -9.47 2.14 5.48
C ILE A 27 -10.52 2.10 6.60
N GLY A 28 -10.93 0.91 7.02
CA GLY A 28 -11.92 0.72 8.08
C GLY A 28 -11.51 1.41 9.38
N ARG A 29 -10.24 1.27 9.78
CA ARG A 29 -9.69 1.98 10.93
C ARG A 29 -9.71 3.50 10.74
N ALA A 30 -9.38 3.99 9.55
CA ALA A 30 -9.35 5.42 9.25
C ALA A 30 -10.74 6.06 9.28
N LEU A 31 -11.79 5.30 8.95
CA LEU A 31 -13.19 5.75 8.98
C LEU A 31 -13.75 5.98 10.39
N ILE A 32 -13.09 5.46 11.44
CA ILE A 32 -13.51 5.66 12.84
C ILE A 32 -13.37 7.13 13.26
N ALA A 33 -12.51 7.88 12.59
CA ALA A 33 -12.22 9.29 12.88
C ALA A 33 -12.41 10.14 11.60
N PRO A 34 -12.51 11.49 11.70
CA PRO A 34 -12.85 12.35 10.57
C PRO A 34 -11.67 12.61 9.62
N TYR A 35 -10.93 11.57 9.23
CA TYR A 35 -9.76 11.65 8.35
C TYR A 35 -10.15 11.58 6.86
N VAL A 36 -11.06 12.46 6.43
CA VAL A 36 -11.67 12.44 5.08
C VAL A 36 -10.62 12.46 3.97
N LEU A 37 -9.60 13.31 4.10
CA LEU A 37 -8.53 13.42 3.10
C LEU A 37 -7.76 12.09 2.96
N PHE A 38 -7.30 11.52 4.07
CA PHE A 38 -6.57 10.25 4.08
C PHE A 38 -7.40 9.08 3.54
N VAL A 39 -8.66 8.98 3.97
CA VAL A 39 -9.60 7.96 3.47
C VAL A 39 -9.81 8.10 1.97
N SER A 40 -10.00 9.33 1.47
CA SER A 40 -10.19 9.58 0.04
C SER A 40 -8.97 9.18 -0.79
N GLN A 41 -7.75 9.43 -0.30
CA GLN A 41 -6.51 8.99 -0.96
C GLN A 41 -6.48 7.46 -1.09
N LEU A 42 -6.76 6.73 -0.01
CA LEU A 42 -6.75 5.27 -0.03
C LEU A 42 -7.82 4.68 -0.95
N ILE A 43 -9.03 5.24 -0.95
CA ILE A 43 -10.14 4.78 -1.81
C ILE A 43 -9.81 5.03 -3.28
N VAL A 44 -9.36 6.24 -3.63
CA VAL A 44 -9.03 6.58 -5.02
C VAL A 44 -7.86 5.72 -5.50
N ALA A 45 -6.80 5.55 -4.71
CA ALA A 45 -5.70 4.66 -5.07
C ALA A 45 -6.17 3.21 -5.27
N ALA A 46 -7.08 2.70 -4.43
CA ALA A 46 -7.65 1.36 -4.61
C ALA A 46 -8.44 1.22 -5.91
N ILE A 47 -9.26 2.22 -6.27
CA ILE A 47 -10.00 2.24 -7.53
C ILE A 47 -9.03 2.17 -8.71
N PHE A 48 -7.96 2.98 -8.71
CA PHE A 48 -6.97 2.96 -9.78
C PHE A 48 -6.18 1.66 -9.86
N LEU A 49 -5.82 1.07 -8.72
CA LEU A 49 -5.21 -0.26 -8.68
C LEU A 49 -6.11 -1.32 -9.32
N VAL A 50 -7.43 -1.28 -9.06
CA VAL A 50 -8.40 -2.19 -9.68
C VAL A 50 -8.51 -1.96 -11.19
N ILE A 51 -8.58 -0.70 -11.63
CA ILE A 51 -8.62 -0.35 -13.06
C ILE A 51 -7.37 -0.88 -13.78
N ILE A 52 -6.19 -0.67 -13.19
CA ILE A 52 -4.91 -1.14 -13.74
C ILE A 52 -4.86 -2.66 -13.73
N PHE A 53 -5.34 -3.33 -12.67
CA PHE A 53 -5.38 -4.79 -12.56
C PHE A 53 -6.22 -5.45 -13.66
N ILE A 54 -7.34 -4.82 -14.04
CA ILE A 54 -8.19 -5.31 -15.13
C ILE A 54 -7.44 -5.28 -16.47
N LYS A 55 -6.59 -4.26 -16.69
CA LYS A 55 -5.87 -4.04 -17.96
C LYS A 55 -4.51 -4.76 -18.03
N PHE A 56 -3.81 -4.86 -16.91
CA PHE A 56 -2.47 -5.42 -16.79
C PHE A 56 -2.44 -6.43 -15.64
N LYS A 57 -1.96 -7.66 -15.88
CA LYS A 57 -1.96 -8.73 -14.88
C LYS A 57 -0.55 -9.12 -14.39
N ASP A 58 0.50 -8.68 -15.08
CA ASP A 58 1.88 -9.11 -14.82
C ASP A 58 2.62 -8.20 -13.83
N TRP A 59 2.08 -8.07 -12.61
CA TRP A 59 2.71 -7.30 -11.54
C TRP A 59 2.35 -7.79 -10.14
N GLU A 60 3.22 -7.53 -9.18
CA GLU A 60 3.00 -7.94 -7.80
C GLU A 60 1.99 -7.04 -7.09
N THR A 61 0.75 -7.55 -6.98
CA THR A 61 -0.34 -6.75 -6.42
C THR A 61 -0.20 -6.45 -4.94
N TYR A 62 0.46 -7.35 -4.19
CA TYR A 62 0.79 -7.12 -2.79
C TYR A 62 1.73 -5.92 -2.63
N ILE A 63 2.72 -5.81 -3.50
CA ILE A 63 3.73 -4.75 -3.46
C ILE A 63 3.10 -3.40 -3.82
N ALA A 64 2.25 -3.33 -4.84
CA ALA A 64 1.64 -2.05 -5.19
C ALA A 64 0.75 -1.52 -4.05
N ARG A 65 -0.06 -2.38 -3.44
CA ARG A 65 -0.89 -2.01 -2.28
C ARG A 65 -0.04 -1.62 -1.08
N ALA A 66 0.98 -2.40 -0.77
CA ALA A 66 1.91 -2.09 0.33
C ALA A 66 2.62 -0.75 0.10
N PHE A 67 2.98 -0.42 -1.15
CA PHE A 67 3.59 0.86 -1.49
C PHE A 67 2.61 2.03 -1.33
N VAL A 68 1.36 1.87 -1.77
CA VAL A 68 0.31 2.88 -1.52
C VAL A 68 0.13 3.11 -0.02
N LEU A 69 0.04 2.03 0.77
CA LEU A 69 -0.08 2.14 2.22
C LEU A 69 1.14 2.81 2.84
N LEU A 70 2.36 2.45 2.43
CA LEU A 70 3.60 3.10 2.88
C LEU A 70 3.53 4.61 2.71
N VAL A 71 3.19 5.09 1.52
CA VAL A 71 3.17 6.53 1.20
C VAL A 71 2.02 7.24 1.93
N CYS A 72 0.79 6.75 1.79
CA CYS A 72 -0.37 7.40 2.38
C CYS A 72 -0.30 7.41 3.92
N THR A 73 0.09 6.30 4.55
CA THR A 73 0.21 6.27 6.02
C THR A 73 1.40 7.08 6.50
N GLY A 74 2.54 7.06 5.80
CA GLY A 74 3.70 7.88 6.14
C GLY A 74 3.37 9.38 6.17
N ILE A 75 2.65 9.86 5.16
CA ILE A 75 2.18 11.25 5.10
C ILE A 75 1.14 11.52 6.18
N PHE A 76 0.16 10.62 6.35
CA PHE A 76 -0.92 10.79 7.33
C PHE A 76 -0.43 10.92 8.77
N TYR A 77 0.52 10.07 9.19
CA TYR A 77 1.05 10.12 10.55
C TYR A 77 2.13 11.18 10.75
N ASN A 78 2.76 11.67 9.67
CA ASN A 78 3.77 12.72 9.66
C ASN A 78 4.82 12.59 10.79
N SER A 79 5.27 11.36 11.05
CA SER A 79 6.19 11.04 12.15
C SER A 79 7.36 10.24 11.62
N LEU A 80 8.59 10.71 11.88
CA LEU A 80 9.81 10.06 11.40
C LEU A 80 9.89 8.60 11.88
N ALA A 81 9.55 8.33 13.15
CA ALA A 81 9.56 6.99 13.70
C ALA A 81 8.57 6.06 12.98
N TYR A 82 7.37 6.57 12.66
CA TYR A 82 6.38 5.81 11.90
C TYR A 82 6.82 5.56 10.45
N THR A 83 7.39 6.56 9.79
CA THR A 83 7.92 6.44 8.43
C THR A 83 9.05 5.42 8.34
N ILE A 84 9.98 5.40 9.31
CA ILE A 84 11.03 4.38 9.38
C ILE A 84 10.40 2.99 9.54
N PHE A 85 9.42 2.86 10.43
CA PHE A 85 8.71 1.59 10.65
C PHE A 85 8.06 1.08 9.37
N THR A 86 7.31 1.91 8.64
CA THR A 86 6.63 1.48 7.42
C THR A 86 7.62 1.17 6.29
N ILE A 87 8.73 1.90 6.18
CA ILE A 87 9.81 1.57 5.23
C ILE A 87 10.39 0.18 5.53
N VAL A 88 10.67 -0.13 6.80
CA VAL A 88 11.18 -1.45 7.20
C VAL A 88 10.19 -2.55 6.83
N ILE A 89 8.90 -2.38 7.15
CA ILE A 89 7.86 -3.34 6.77
C ILE A 89 7.79 -3.52 5.25
N PHE A 90 7.84 -2.43 4.49
CA PHE A 90 7.81 -2.49 3.03
C PHE A 90 9.01 -3.24 2.46
N LEU A 91 10.23 -3.00 2.97
CA LEU A 91 11.43 -3.75 2.58
C LEU A 91 11.31 -5.24 2.90
N LEU A 92 10.75 -5.59 4.06
CA LEU A 92 10.49 -6.99 4.42
C LEU A 92 9.51 -7.65 3.44
N ILE A 93 8.48 -6.93 2.97
CA ILE A 93 7.55 -7.43 1.94
C ILE A 93 8.29 -7.66 0.61
N LEU A 94 9.19 -6.75 0.19
CA LEU A 94 9.97 -6.91 -1.04
C LEU A 94 10.87 -8.14 -0.98
N ILE A 95 11.60 -8.32 0.12
CA ILE A 95 12.49 -9.47 0.33
C ILE A 95 11.68 -10.77 0.36
N SER A 96 10.59 -10.80 1.13
CA SER A 96 9.70 -11.97 1.24
C SER A 96 9.09 -12.34 -0.12
N SER A 97 8.64 -11.36 -0.90
CA SER A 97 8.11 -11.57 -2.25
C SER A 97 9.16 -12.17 -3.17
N LYS A 98 10.39 -11.67 -3.12
CA LYS A 98 11.48 -12.21 -3.92
C LYS A 98 11.82 -13.66 -3.56
N HIS A 99 11.87 -13.98 -2.26
CA HIS A 99 12.12 -15.35 -1.78
C HIS A 99 11.01 -16.33 -2.13
N LEU A 100 9.75 -15.86 -2.12
CA LEU A 100 8.59 -16.68 -2.49
C LEU A 100 8.41 -16.88 -4.01
N GLY A 101 9.35 -16.36 -4.82
CA GLY A 101 9.46 -16.67 -6.24
C GLY A 101 9.00 -15.56 -7.18
N SER A 102 8.61 -14.39 -6.67
CA SER A 102 8.25 -13.25 -7.51
C SER A 102 9.46 -12.78 -8.33
N SER A 103 9.24 -12.54 -9.63
CA SER A 103 10.29 -12.02 -10.51
C SER A 103 10.61 -10.56 -10.17
N THR A 104 11.88 -10.16 -10.31
CA THR A 104 12.30 -8.77 -10.03
C THR A 104 11.52 -7.78 -10.90
N LYS A 105 11.20 -8.16 -12.14
CA LYS A 105 10.38 -7.37 -13.06
C LYS A 105 8.97 -7.14 -12.51
N SER A 106 8.33 -8.18 -11.99
CA SER A 106 6.99 -8.09 -11.39
C SER A 106 6.97 -7.22 -10.13
N ILE A 107 8.02 -7.33 -9.31
CA ILE A 107 8.23 -6.48 -8.11
C ILE A 107 8.35 -5.00 -8.51
N ILE A 108 9.23 -4.67 -9.46
CA ILE A 108 9.43 -3.30 -9.94
C ILE A 108 8.13 -2.77 -10.56
N ALA A 109 7.45 -3.57 -11.36
CA ALA A 109 6.15 -3.21 -11.94
C ALA A 109 5.11 -2.91 -10.85
N GLY A 110 5.06 -3.69 -9.77
CA GLY A 110 4.21 -3.44 -8.61
C GLY A 110 4.49 -2.09 -7.95
N ILE A 111 5.76 -1.73 -7.75
CA ILE A 111 6.14 -0.41 -7.22
C ILE A 111 5.69 0.70 -8.16
N LEU A 112 5.98 0.59 -9.46
CA LEU A 112 5.59 1.58 -10.45
C LEU A 112 4.08 1.77 -10.52
N ILE A 113 3.31 0.69 -10.48
CA ILE A 113 1.85 0.74 -10.45
C ILE A 113 1.33 1.39 -9.17
N GLY A 114 1.98 1.13 -8.03
CA GLY A 114 1.72 1.83 -6.77
C GLY A 114 1.92 3.34 -6.92
N ILE A 115 3.05 3.78 -7.49
CA ILE A 115 3.35 5.20 -7.76
C ILE A 115 2.28 5.81 -8.68
N ILE A 116 1.96 5.14 -9.79
CA ILE A 116 0.95 5.62 -10.76
C ILE A 116 -0.42 5.77 -10.08
N SER A 117 -0.79 4.85 -9.20
CA SER A 117 -2.08 4.87 -8.49
C SER A 117 -2.17 5.99 -7.44
N LEU A 118 -1.03 6.50 -6.96
CA LEU A 118 -0.99 7.62 -6.02
C LEU A 118 -1.26 8.97 -6.67
N VAL A 119 -0.88 9.15 -7.95
CA VAL A 119 -1.09 10.42 -8.68
C VAL A 119 -2.55 10.89 -8.63
N PRO A 120 -3.55 10.10 -9.08
CA PRO A 120 -4.95 10.50 -9.01
C PRO A 120 -5.46 10.61 -7.57
N ALA A 121 -4.91 9.82 -6.64
CA ALA A 121 -5.28 9.89 -5.23
C ALA A 121 -4.91 11.24 -4.60
N PHE A 122 -3.72 11.78 -4.90
CA PHE A 122 -3.31 13.10 -4.44
C PHE A 122 -4.08 14.22 -5.12
N ILE A 123 -4.35 14.10 -6.44
CA ILE A 123 -5.18 15.07 -7.16
C ILE A 123 -6.59 15.13 -6.53
N ALA A 124 -7.23 13.98 -6.33
CA ALA A 124 -8.55 13.91 -5.71
C ALA A 124 -8.55 14.49 -4.29
N SER A 125 -7.55 14.14 -3.47
CA SER A 125 -7.41 14.69 -2.11
C SER A 125 -7.23 16.20 -2.12
N HIS A 126 -6.48 16.76 -3.05
CA HIS A 126 -6.30 18.21 -3.18
C HIS A 126 -7.60 18.93 -3.58
N LEU A 127 -8.35 18.36 -4.52
CA LEU A 127 -9.66 18.88 -4.94
C LEU A 127 -10.69 18.84 -3.79
N ILE A 128 -10.72 17.76 -3.02
CA ILE A 128 -11.58 17.63 -1.84
C ILE A 128 -11.20 18.68 -0.78
N ARG A 129 -9.91 18.89 -0.54
CA ARG A 129 -9.42 19.93 0.39
C ARG A 129 -9.93 21.32 0.01
N GLY A 130 -9.81 21.69 -1.27
CA GLY A 130 -10.28 22.98 -1.78
C GLY A 130 -11.80 23.15 -1.73
N SER A 131 -12.57 22.06 -1.85
CA SER A 131 -14.03 22.10 -1.88
C SER A 131 -14.67 22.18 -0.49
N PHE A 132 -14.05 21.59 0.53
CA PHE A 132 -14.63 21.46 1.87
C PHE A 132 -13.90 22.28 2.95
N GLY A 133 -12.87 23.06 2.58
CA GLY A 133 -12.19 23.96 3.51
C GLY A 133 -11.46 23.25 4.66
N PHE A 134 -11.07 21.99 4.50
CA PHE A 134 -10.34 21.23 5.52
C PHE A 134 -8.92 21.81 5.70
N THR A 135 -8.70 22.57 6.77
CA THR A 135 -7.37 22.91 7.30
C THR A 135 -6.93 21.81 8.26
N GLU A 136 -5.70 21.32 8.10
CA GLU A 136 -5.06 20.47 9.11
C GLU A 136 -4.85 21.24 10.41
#